data_AF-A0A534AUU6-F1
#
_entry.id   AF-A0A534AUU6-F1
#
_cell.length_a   1.000
_cell.length_b   1.000
_cell.length_c   1.000
_cell.angle_alpha   90.00
_cell.angle_beta   90.00
_cell.angle_gamma   90.00
#
_symmetry.space_group_name_H-M   'P 1'
#
loop_
_entity.id
_entity.type
_entity.pdbx_description
1 polymer ?
#
loop_
_entity_poly.entity_id
_entity_poly.type
_entity_poly.pdbx_seq_one_letter_code
_entity_poly.pdbx_strand_id
1 'polypeptide(L)'
;MDEMRPKLAVQAMDEMRLKLAVQKSGRLTEPSLELLAHCGLKLSRGKDQLMGFGENMPLDVLFVRDDDIPDLVQEDVCDLGLVGLNVLEEKRLELRARGHTARFQQVRTLDFGRCRLSLAVPEGTTYEGARSLRGRRVATTYPFLLEKYLRER
;
A
#
# COMPACT_ATOMS: atom_id res chain seq x y z
N MET A 1 12.37 -34.52 -32.55
CA MET A 1 12.66 -34.27 -31.11
C MET A 1 12.97 -32.78 -30.96
N ASP A 2 11.97 -31.89 -31.01
CA ASP A 2 12.21 -30.46 -30.73
C ASP A 2 10.96 -29.66 -30.28
N GLU A 3 9.87 -30.32 -29.85
CA GLU A 3 8.62 -29.63 -29.45
C GLU A 3 8.39 -29.58 -27.93
N MET A 4 9.28 -30.16 -27.13
CA MET A 4 9.07 -30.31 -25.68
C MET A 4 9.67 -29.18 -24.84
N ARG A 5 10.48 -28.28 -25.44
CA ARG A 5 11.15 -27.17 -24.75
C ARG A 5 10.28 -25.91 -24.50
N PRO A 6 9.33 -25.50 -25.36
CA PRO A 6 8.56 -24.28 -25.09
C PRO A 6 7.52 -24.46 -23.97
N LYS A 7 6.94 -25.66 -23.82
CA LYS A 7 5.89 -25.91 -22.81
C LYS A 7 6.42 -25.91 -21.38
N LEU A 8 7.64 -26.41 -21.14
CA LEU A 8 8.27 -26.36 -19.81
C LEU A 8 8.62 -24.92 -19.39
N ALA A 9 9.06 -24.07 -20.32
CA ALA A 9 9.36 -22.67 -20.03
C ALA A 9 8.08 -21.86 -19.72
N VAL A 10 6.98 -22.15 -20.44
CA VAL A 10 5.66 -21.53 -20.18
C VAL A 10 5.07 -22.00 -18.84
N GLN A 11 5.22 -23.28 -18.47
CA GLN A 11 4.79 -23.80 -17.16
C GLN A 11 5.61 -23.24 -15.99
N ALA A 12 6.93 -23.07 -16.14
CA ALA A 12 7.77 -22.46 -15.10
C ALA A 12 7.52 -20.95 -14.94
N MET A 13 7.01 -20.26 -15.97
CA MET A 13 6.60 -18.85 -15.89
C MET A 13 5.24 -18.65 -15.20
N ASP A 14 4.39 -19.68 -15.15
CA ASP A 14 3.10 -19.62 -14.45
C ASP A 14 3.26 -19.72 -12.92
N GLU A 15 4.33 -20.39 -12.46
CA GLU A 15 4.65 -20.54 -11.02
C GLU A 15 5.38 -19.35 -10.39
N MET A 16 5.85 -18.36 -11.17
CA MET A 16 6.62 -17.20 -10.67
C MET A 16 6.09 -15.85 -11.17
N ARG A 17 4.76 -15.71 -11.24
CA ARG A 17 4.15 -14.40 -11.50
C ARG A 17 4.16 -13.56 -10.23
N LEU A 18 4.73 -12.36 -10.32
CA LEU A 18 4.69 -11.39 -9.22
C LEU A 18 3.27 -10.86 -9.05
N LYS A 19 2.83 -10.71 -7.81
CA LYS A 19 1.54 -10.12 -7.43
C LYS A 19 1.76 -8.74 -6.82
N LEU A 20 1.20 -7.72 -7.46
CA LEU A 20 1.26 -6.33 -7.02
C LEU A 20 -0.12 -5.87 -6.55
N ALA A 21 -0.24 -5.53 -5.27
CA ALA A 21 -1.44 -4.90 -4.73
C ALA A 21 -1.47 -3.41 -5.07
N VAL A 22 -2.59 -2.94 -5.63
CA VAL A 22 -2.86 -1.54 -5.98
C VAL A 22 -4.24 -1.15 -5.45
N GLN A 23 -4.39 0.11 -5.04
CA GLN A 23 -5.69 0.64 -4.62
C GLN A 23 -6.72 0.51 -5.75
N LYS A 24 -7.85 -0.12 -5.47
CA LYS A 24 -8.97 -0.34 -6.41
C LYS A 24 -9.63 0.98 -6.82
N SER A 25 -9.82 1.85 -5.84
CA SER A 25 -10.51 3.13 -5.99
C SER A 25 -9.99 4.12 -4.96
N GLY A 26 -9.76 5.36 -5.38
CA GLY A 26 -9.22 6.41 -4.51
C GLY A 26 -8.04 7.13 -5.16
N ARG A 27 -7.43 8.03 -4.39
CA ARG A 27 -6.46 9.01 -4.88
C ARG A 27 -5.19 8.41 -5.50
N LEU A 28 -4.82 7.17 -5.16
CA LEU A 28 -3.60 6.53 -5.67
C LEU A 28 -3.87 5.63 -6.89
N THR A 29 -5.13 5.43 -7.28
CA THR A 29 -5.53 4.46 -8.32
C THR A 29 -4.94 4.81 -9.68
N GLU A 30 -5.39 5.92 -10.28
CA GLU A 30 -4.93 6.35 -11.60
C GLU A 30 -3.41 6.56 -11.68
N PRO A 31 -2.76 7.30 -10.75
CA PRO A 31 -1.30 7.47 -10.80
C PRO A 31 -0.52 6.16 -10.71
N SER A 32 -1.03 5.17 -9.97
CA SER A 32 -0.40 3.85 -9.89
C SER A 32 -0.51 3.09 -11.20
N LEU A 33 -1.67 3.13 -11.86
CA LEU A 33 -1.88 2.46 -13.15
C LEU A 33 -1.09 3.14 -14.27
N GLU A 34 -1.03 4.47 -14.27
CA GLU A 34 -0.18 5.23 -15.20
C GLU A 34 1.29 4.91 -15.01
N LEU A 35 1.78 4.80 -13.77
CA LEU A 35 3.15 4.37 -13.50
C LEU A 35 3.44 3.00 -14.13
N LEU A 36 2.55 2.03 -13.91
CA LEU A 36 2.72 0.69 -14.47
C LEU A 36 2.68 0.69 -16.01
N ALA A 37 1.79 1.47 -16.61
CA ALA A 37 1.72 1.65 -18.06
C ALA A 37 3.01 2.30 -18.61
N HIS A 38 3.56 3.31 -17.94
CA HIS A 38 4.84 3.93 -18.29
C HIS A 38 6.03 2.97 -18.13
N CYS A 39 5.96 2.03 -17.20
CA CYS A 39 6.90 0.91 -17.10
C CYS A 39 6.71 -0.13 -18.22
N GLY A 40 5.71 0.02 -19.08
CA GLY A 40 5.44 -0.84 -20.22
C GLY A 40 4.50 -2.01 -19.94
N LEU A 41 3.86 -2.07 -18.76
CA LEU A 41 2.90 -3.13 -18.43
C LEU A 41 1.63 -2.97 -19.26
N LYS A 42 1.26 -4.01 -20.01
CA LYS A 42 -0.05 -4.15 -20.65
C LYS A 42 -0.93 -4.98 -19.74
N LEU A 43 -1.95 -4.34 -19.17
CA LEU A 43 -2.83 -4.96 -18.21
C LEU A 43 -4.18 -5.30 -18.86
N SER A 44 -4.54 -6.58 -18.85
CA SER A 44 -5.89 -7.03 -19.20
C SER A 44 -6.78 -6.97 -17.96
N ARG A 45 -7.90 -6.22 -18.01
CA ARG A 45 -8.83 -6.13 -16.88
C ARG A 45 -10.28 -5.94 -17.33
N GLY A 46 -11.18 -6.81 -16.85
CA GLY A 46 -12.62 -6.59 -16.92
C GLY A 46 -13.09 -5.49 -15.94
N LYS A 47 -14.22 -4.85 -16.23
CA LYS A 47 -14.71 -3.65 -15.49
C LYS A 47 -14.88 -3.88 -13.97
N ASP A 48 -15.20 -5.10 -13.55
CA ASP A 48 -15.46 -5.48 -12.15
C ASP A 48 -14.48 -6.52 -11.59
N GLN A 49 -13.38 -6.79 -12.30
CA GLN A 49 -12.41 -7.79 -11.86
C GLN A 49 -11.49 -7.22 -10.77
N LEU A 50 -11.30 -8.01 -9.71
CA LEU A 50 -10.37 -7.72 -8.61
C LEU A 50 -8.92 -8.00 -8.98
N MET A 51 -8.68 -8.58 -10.17
CA MET A 51 -7.35 -8.90 -10.67
C MET A 51 -7.23 -8.47 -12.13
N GLY A 52 -6.10 -7.85 -12.46
CA GLY A 52 -5.68 -7.56 -13.82
C GLY A 52 -4.44 -8.35 -14.16
N PHE A 53 -4.42 -8.96 -15.33
CA PHE A 53 -3.33 -9.84 -15.75
C PHE A 53 -2.34 -9.09 -16.64
N GLY A 54 -1.05 -9.19 -16.34
CA GLY A 54 0.00 -8.70 -17.21
C GLY A 54 0.12 -9.57 -18.47
N GLU A 55 -0.24 -9.01 -19.62
CA GLU A 55 -0.23 -9.73 -20.90
C GLU A 55 1.18 -9.90 -21.47
N ASN A 56 2.09 -8.98 -21.13
CA ASN A 56 3.45 -8.92 -21.67
C ASN A 56 4.56 -9.04 -20.62
N MET A 57 4.19 -9.25 -19.35
CA MET A 57 5.11 -9.37 -18.22
C MET A 57 4.56 -10.38 -17.19
N PRO A 58 5.42 -11.10 -16.43
CA PRO A 58 5.00 -12.01 -15.37
C PRO A 58 4.61 -11.24 -14.10
N LEU A 59 3.64 -10.33 -14.22
CA LEU A 59 3.16 -9.45 -13.17
C LEU A 59 1.63 -9.36 -13.23
N ASP A 60 0.96 -9.71 -12.14
CA ASP A 60 -0.47 -9.54 -11.96
C ASP A 60 -0.76 -8.47 -10.92
N VAL A 61 -1.82 -7.71 -11.16
CA VAL A 61 -2.23 -6.60 -10.30
C VAL A 61 -3.51 -6.97 -9.57
N LEU A 62 -3.47 -6.94 -8.24
CA LEU A 62 -4.63 -7.12 -7.38
C LEU A 62 -5.19 -5.76 -6.98
N PHE A 63 -6.48 -5.54 -7.22
CA PHE A 63 -7.18 -4.30 -6.92
C PHE A 63 -7.92 -4.42 -5.59
N VAL A 64 -7.38 -3.77 -4.56
CA VAL A 64 -7.82 -3.92 -3.16
C VAL A 64 -8.02 -2.57 -2.49
N ARG A 65 -8.49 -2.54 -1.24
CA ARG A 65 -8.49 -1.29 -0.46
C ARG A 65 -7.07 -1.00 0.00
N ASP A 66 -6.75 0.28 0.17
CA ASP A 66 -5.40 0.70 0.52
C ASP A 66 -4.99 0.28 1.94
N ASP A 67 -5.93 0.21 2.88
CA ASP A 67 -5.72 -0.28 4.24
C ASP A 67 -5.41 -1.79 4.30
N ASP A 68 -5.88 -2.57 3.33
CA ASP A 68 -5.60 -4.00 3.21
C ASP A 68 -4.21 -4.31 2.59
N ILE A 69 -3.62 -3.38 1.83
CA ILE A 69 -2.37 -3.62 1.07
C ILE A 69 -1.22 -4.12 1.97
N PRO A 70 -0.91 -3.49 3.12
CA PRO A 70 0.17 -3.97 3.98
C PRO A 70 -0.06 -5.38 4.52
N ASP A 71 -1.32 -5.77 4.82
CA ASP A 71 -1.65 -7.11 5.31
C ASP A 71 -1.42 -8.16 4.22
N LEU A 72 -1.81 -7.86 2.99
CA LEU A 72 -1.58 -8.77 1.85
C LEU A 72 -0.08 -9.03 1.61
N VAL A 73 0.77 -8.04 1.85
CA VAL A 73 2.24 -8.23 1.78
C VAL A 73 2.77 -8.94 3.03
N GLN A 74 2.25 -8.62 4.22
CA GLN A 74 2.63 -9.28 5.48
C GLN A 74 2.37 -10.81 5.46
N GLU A 75 1.28 -11.22 4.79
CA GLU A 75 0.79 -12.59 4.70
C GLU A 75 1.26 -13.34 3.44
N ASP A 76 2.20 -12.77 2.68
CA ASP A 76 2.73 -13.34 1.43
C ASP A 76 1.64 -13.60 0.35
N VAL A 77 0.50 -12.90 0.41
CA VAL A 77 -0.55 -12.95 -0.61
C VAL A 77 -0.16 -12.13 -1.84
N CYS A 78 0.52 -11.00 -1.62
CA CYS A 78 1.13 -10.16 -2.64
C CYS A 78 2.62 -9.98 -2.36
N ASP A 79 3.43 -9.96 -3.40
CA ASP A 79 4.88 -9.73 -3.29
C ASP A 79 5.20 -8.25 -3.06
N LEU A 80 4.38 -7.36 -3.65
CA LEU A 80 4.56 -5.92 -3.62
C LEU A 80 3.23 -5.20 -3.42
N GLY A 81 3.29 -3.96 -2.93
CA GLY A 81 2.12 -3.10 -2.78
C GLY A 81 2.45 -1.62 -3.02
N LEU A 82 1.55 -0.91 -3.70
CA LEU A 82 1.61 0.55 -3.83
C LEU A 82 0.67 1.20 -2.82
N VAL A 83 1.23 1.82 -1.79
CA VAL A 83 0.47 2.34 -0.65
C VAL A 83 1.04 3.66 -0.14
N GLY A 84 0.21 4.50 0.48
CA GLY A 84 0.64 5.72 1.15
C GLY A 84 1.46 5.44 2.42
N LEU A 85 2.47 6.29 2.68
CA LEU A 85 3.33 6.16 3.86
C LEU A 85 2.56 6.25 5.19
N ASN A 86 1.47 7.02 5.22
CA ASN A 86 0.55 7.08 6.36
C ASN A 86 0.01 5.69 6.72
N VAL A 87 -0.49 4.95 5.74
CA VAL A 87 -1.06 3.60 5.97
C VAL A 87 0.05 2.61 6.34
N LEU A 88 1.18 2.66 5.64
CA LEU A 88 2.33 1.78 5.89
C LEU A 88 2.87 1.91 7.32
N GLU A 89 3.11 3.15 7.77
CA GLU A 89 3.64 3.41 9.11
C GLU A 89 2.62 3.12 10.21
N GLU A 90 1.34 3.47 9.99
CA GLU A 90 0.27 3.13 10.93
C GLU A 90 0.22 1.64 11.17
N LYS A 91 0.23 0.84 10.09
CA LYS A 91 0.21 -0.61 10.20
C LYS A 91 1.43 -1.18 10.90
N ARG A 92 2.62 -0.64 10.60
CA ARG A 92 3.86 -1.07 11.27
C ARG A 92 3.80 -0.83 12.78
N LEU A 93 3.25 0.31 13.20
CA LEU A 93 3.08 0.63 14.61
C LEU A 93 1.99 -0.23 15.27
N GLU A 94 0.87 -0.48 14.57
CA GLU A 94 -0.18 -1.40 15.02
C GLU A 94 0.38 -2.80 15.29
N LEU A 95 1.12 -3.38 14.33
CA LEU A 95 1.75 -4.69 14.48
C LEU A 95 2.71 -4.72 15.66
N ARG A 96 3.54 -3.69 15.80
CA ARG A 96 4.47 -3.57 16.94
C ARG A 96 3.73 -3.50 18.27
N ALA A 97 2.66 -2.73 18.36
CA ALA A 97 1.84 -2.63 19.57
C ALA A 97 1.20 -3.98 19.95
N ARG A 98 0.89 -4.82 18.95
CA ARG A 98 0.41 -6.20 19.13
C ARG A 98 1.53 -7.23 19.33
N GLY A 99 2.80 -6.83 19.43
CA GLY A 99 3.93 -7.75 19.58
C GLY A 99 4.33 -8.52 18.31
N HIS A 100 3.87 -8.08 17.14
CA HIS A 100 4.20 -8.68 15.85
C HIS A 100 5.33 -7.93 15.14
N THR A 101 6.10 -8.64 14.32
CA THR A 101 7.13 -8.04 13.47
C THR A 101 6.57 -7.77 12.07
N ALA A 102 6.76 -6.55 11.57
CA ALA A 102 6.44 -6.23 10.19
C ALA A 102 7.39 -6.96 9.24
N ARG A 103 6.83 -7.74 8.32
CA ARG A 103 7.51 -8.50 7.26
C ARG A 103 7.54 -7.77 5.92
N PHE A 104 7.12 -6.51 5.92
CA PHE A 104 7.20 -5.60 4.77
C PHE A 104 8.19 -4.46 5.02
N GLN A 105 8.83 -3.99 3.95
CA GLN A 105 9.74 -2.84 3.99
C GLN A 105 9.45 -1.88 2.83
N GLN A 106 9.74 -0.60 3.04
CA GLN A 106 9.64 0.39 1.98
C GLN A 106 10.80 0.19 0.98
N VAL A 107 10.47 -0.12 -0.27
CA VAL A 107 11.46 -0.31 -1.34
C VAL A 107 11.84 1.02 -2.00
N ARG A 108 10.85 1.87 -2.29
CA ARG A 108 11.05 3.14 -2.99
C ARG A 108 9.90 4.11 -2.72
N THR A 109 10.21 5.40 -2.65
CA THR A 109 9.19 6.47 -2.71
C THR A 109 8.83 6.79 -4.15
N LEU A 110 7.53 6.95 -4.43
CA LEU A 110 7.03 7.37 -5.73
C LEU A 110 6.64 8.85 -5.70
N ASP A 111 6.77 9.55 -6.83
CA ASP A 111 6.63 11.01 -6.89
C ASP A 111 5.18 11.53 -6.98
N PHE A 112 4.21 10.75 -6.52
CA PHE A 112 2.80 11.12 -6.42
C PHE A 112 2.23 10.85 -5.02
N GLY A 113 0.98 11.24 -4.79
CA GLY A 113 0.31 10.95 -3.51
C GLY A 113 0.76 11.83 -2.33
N ARG A 114 1.53 12.90 -2.56
CA ARG A 114 2.03 13.81 -1.50
C ARG A 114 0.90 14.30 -0.59
N CYS A 115 1.09 14.18 0.71
CA CYS A 115 0.17 14.68 1.74
C CYS A 115 0.94 15.01 3.02
N ARG A 116 0.27 15.69 3.97
CA ARG A 116 0.81 15.97 5.31
C ARG A 116 -0.23 15.61 6.36
N LEU A 117 0.13 14.71 7.27
CA LEU A 117 -0.68 14.48 8.47
C LEU A 117 -0.57 15.71 9.39
N SER A 118 -1.72 16.27 9.78
CA SER A 118 -1.81 17.51 10.57
C SER A 118 -2.84 17.35 11.66
N LEU A 119 -2.62 18.05 12.77
CA LEU A 119 -3.61 18.22 13.82
C LEU A 119 -4.48 19.43 13.51
N ALA A 120 -5.79 19.29 13.64
CA ALA A 120 -6.75 20.37 13.51
C ALA A 120 -7.48 20.56 14.84
N VAL A 121 -7.69 21.82 15.21
CA VAL A 121 -8.47 22.24 16.38
C VAL A 121 -9.58 23.18 15.92
N PRO A 122 -10.67 23.35 16.71
CA PRO A 122 -11.69 24.33 16.39
C PRO A 122 -11.10 25.74 16.22
N GLU A 123 -11.69 26.51 15.32
CA GLU A 123 -11.29 27.90 15.10
C GLU A 123 -11.34 28.72 16.41
N GLY A 124 -10.38 29.62 16.61
CA GLY A 124 -10.24 30.40 17.85
C GLY A 124 -9.61 29.64 19.03
N THR A 125 -9.31 28.34 18.90
CA THR A 125 -8.59 27.61 19.95
C THR A 125 -7.12 28.04 19.98
N THR A 126 -6.62 28.49 21.13
CA THR A 126 -5.18 28.68 21.35
C THR A 126 -4.47 27.33 21.29
N TYR A 127 -3.62 27.15 20.28
CA TYR A 127 -2.86 25.91 20.06
C TYR A 127 -1.37 26.16 20.21
N GLU A 128 -0.79 25.62 21.27
CA GLU A 128 0.63 25.75 21.63
C GLU A 128 1.40 24.43 21.36
N GLY A 129 0.89 23.63 20.41
CA GLY A 129 1.45 22.33 20.06
C GLY A 129 0.80 21.16 20.80
N ALA A 130 1.51 20.03 20.87
CA ALA A 130 0.98 18.76 21.38
C ALA A 130 0.43 18.84 22.81
N ARG A 131 1.01 19.71 23.66
CA ARG A 131 0.58 19.89 25.06
C ARG A 131 -0.85 20.41 25.17
N SER A 132 -1.32 21.20 24.20
CA SER A 132 -2.71 21.70 24.16
C SER A 132 -3.74 20.58 24.01
N LEU A 133 -3.31 19.38 23.61
CA LEU A 133 -4.16 18.20 23.44
C LEU A 133 -4.22 17.29 24.69
N ARG A 134 -3.50 17.61 25.77
CA ARG A 134 -3.53 16.81 27.01
C ARG A 134 -4.95 16.73 27.59
N GLY A 135 -5.40 15.51 27.88
CA GLY A 135 -6.76 15.24 28.38
C GLY A 135 -7.87 15.47 27.35
N ARG A 136 -7.54 15.80 26.10
CA ARG A 136 -8.52 15.95 25.01
C ARG A 136 -8.73 14.62 24.30
N ARG A 137 -9.93 14.47 23.71
CA ARG A 137 -10.23 13.37 22.79
C ARG A 137 -9.93 13.81 21.38
N VAL A 138 -9.19 12.99 20.63
CA VAL A 138 -8.84 13.24 19.24
C VAL A 138 -9.46 12.14 18.38
N ALA A 139 -10.25 12.52 17.38
CA ALA A 139 -10.76 11.58 16.39
C ALA A 139 -9.71 11.42 15.29
N THR A 140 -9.29 10.18 15.00
CA THR A 140 -8.30 9.89 13.97
C THR A 140 -8.47 8.45 13.47
N THR A 141 -8.19 8.22 12.19
CA THR A 141 -8.00 6.87 11.63
C THR A 141 -6.57 6.37 11.78
N TYR A 142 -5.66 7.20 12.32
CA TYR A 142 -4.25 6.90 12.57
C TYR A 142 -3.90 7.00 14.06
N PRO A 143 -4.53 6.18 14.94
CA PRO A 143 -4.30 6.23 16.38
C PRO A 143 -2.84 5.99 16.77
N PHE A 144 -2.13 5.05 16.12
CA PHE A 144 -0.76 4.69 16.52
C PHE A 144 0.26 5.75 16.10
N LEU A 145 0.12 6.33 14.90
CA LEU A 145 0.91 7.49 14.48
C LEU A 145 0.67 8.69 15.38
N LEU A 146 -0.59 8.96 15.73
CA LEU A 146 -0.92 10.05 16.65
C LEU A 146 -0.30 9.83 18.03
N GLU A 147 -0.43 8.63 18.59
CA GLU A 147 0.13 8.29 19.88
C GLU A 147 1.65 8.44 19.89
N LYS A 148 2.34 7.95 18.86
CA LYS A 148 3.78 8.14 18.69
C LYS A 148 4.13 9.63 18.68
N TYR A 149 3.43 10.43 17.87
CA TYR A 149 3.67 11.87 17.79
C TYR A 149 3.47 12.59 19.13
N LEU A 150 2.40 12.26 19.87
CA LEU A 150 2.11 12.86 21.16
C LEU A 150 3.06 12.43 22.27
N ARG A 151 3.66 11.24 22.16
CA ARG A 151 4.66 10.75 23.12
C ARG A 151 6.04 11.40 22.93
N GLU A 152 6.38 11.73 21.69
CA GLU A 152 7.65 12.36 21.31
C GLU A 152 7.68 13.89 21.57
N ARG A 153 6.56 14.52 21.98
CA ARG A 153 6.38 15.99 22.07
C ARG A 153 5.82 16.45 23.42
#